data_AF-K1TWT1-F1
#
_entry.id   AF-K1TWT1-F1
#
_cell.length_a   1.000
_cell.length_b   1.000
_cell.length_c   1.000
_cell.angle_alpha   90.00
_cell.angle_beta   90.00
_cell.angle_gamma   90.00
#
_symmetry.space_group_name_H-M   'P 1'
#
loop_
_entity.id
_entity.type
_entity.pdbx_description
1 polymer ?
#
loop_
_entity_poly.entity_id
_entity_poly.type
_entity_poly.pdbx_seq_one_letter_code
_entity_poly.pdbx_strand_id
1 'polypeptide(L)' 'MVEDTDDMRIRLIFPDKPDEETRNALKANGFRWSPKNSAWQRMLNANGRWAAKNFLATVKDESNES' A
#
# COMPACT_ATOMS: atom_id res chain seq x y z
N MET A 1 4.82 -3.87 4.63
CA MET A 1 4.49 -2.45 4.94
C MET A 1 5.59 -1.88 5.80
N VAL A 2 6.00 -0.64 5.55
CA VAL A 2 6.99 0.11 6.34
C VAL A 2 6.38 1.44 6.76
N GLU A 3 6.46 1.80 8.04
CA GLU A 3 6.18 3.16 8.51
C GLU A 3 7.50 3.92 8.58
N ASP A 4 7.67 4.91 7.71
CA ASP A 4 8.78 5.85 7.73
C ASP A 4 8.34 7.09 8.53
N THR A 5 8.83 7.20 9.76
CA THR A 5 8.50 8.29 10.67
C THR A 5 9.21 9.60 10.32
N ASP A 6 10.34 9.53 9.62
CA ASP A 6 11.14 10.70 9.25
C ASP A 6 10.48 11.45 8.08
N ASP A 7 9.94 10.72 7.10
CA ASP A 7 9.18 11.27 5.96
C ASP A 7 7.65 11.36 6.25
N MET A 8 7.21 10.86 7.42
CA MET A 8 5.81 10.68 7.78
C MET A 8 5.02 9.96 6.66
N ARG A 9 5.53 8.82 6.19
CA ARG A 9 4.91 8.01 5.14
C ARG A 9 4.73 6.56 5.55
N ILE A 10 3.62 5.97 5.14
CA ILE A 10 3.45 4.52 5.09
C ILE A 10 3.79 4.07 3.68
N ARG A 11 4.65 3.07 3.54
CA ARG A 11 5.11 2.52 2.27
C ARG A 11 4.73 1.04 2.14
N LEU A 12 4.13 0.70 1.01
CA LEU A 12 3.88 -0.67 0.57
C LEU A 12 4.87 -0.98 -0.57
N ILE A 13 5.71 -1.98 -0.33
CA ILE A 13 6.76 -2.42 -1.25
C ILE A 13 6.32 -3.78 -1.78
N PHE A 14 6.42 -3.93 -3.10
CA PHE A 14 6.11 -5.16 -3.82
C PHE A 14 7.40 -5.70 -4.44
N PRO A 15 7.59 -7.03 -4.50
CA PRO A 15 8.78 -7.64 -5.10
C PRO A 15 8.87 -7.33 -6.61
N ASP A 16 7.72 -7.36 -7.28
CA ASP A 16 7.56 -7.01 -8.69
C ASP A 16 6.49 -5.93 -8.86
N LYS A 17 6.34 -5.43 -10.10
CA LYS A 17 5.26 -4.51 -10.44
C LYS A 17 3.92 -5.20 -10.18
N PRO A 18 3.08 -4.70 -9.24
CA PRO A 18 1.76 -5.26 -9.02
C PRO A 18 0.91 -5.14 -10.27
N ASP A 19 -0.04 -6.06 -10.46
CA ASP A 19 -0.97 -6.06 -11.57
C ASP A 19 -1.85 -4.79 -11.63
N GLU A 20 -2.65 -4.66 -12.68
CA GLU A 20 -3.49 -3.48 -12.85
C GLU A 20 -4.56 -3.33 -11.76
N GLU A 21 -5.18 -4.42 -11.36
CA GLU A 21 -6.23 -4.44 -10.34
C GLU A 21 -5.71 -3.97 -8.98
N THR A 22 -4.62 -4.55 -8.51
CA THR A 22 -3.90 -4.17 -7.29
C THR A 22 -3.51 -2.70 -7.33
N ARG A 23 -2.99 -2.20 -8.45
CA ARG A 23 -2.62 -0.78 -8.62
C ARG A 23 -3.84 0.15 -8.58
N ASN A 24 -4.97 -0.27 -9.14
CA ASN A 24 -6.21 0.50 -9.09
C ASN A 24 -6.78 0.53 -7.67
N ALA A 25 -6.77 -0.59 -6.95
CA ALA A 25 -7.16 -0.68 -5.56
C ALA A 25 -6.27 0.20 -4.65
N LEU A 26 -4.95 0.22 -4.89
CA LEU A 26 -4.01 1.12 -4.17
C LEU A 26 -4.37 2.59 -4.37
N LYS A 27 -4.63 3.02 -5.62
CA LYS A 27 -5.06 4.40 -5.92
C LYS A 27 -6.39 4.73 -5.26
N ALA A 28 -7.37 3.83 -5.31
CA ALA A 28 -8.66 3.99 -4.65
C ALA A 28 -8.53 4.14 -3.12
N ASN A 29 -7.56 3.46 -2.52
CA ASN A 29 -7.20 3.58 -1.11
C ASN A 29 -6.25 4.76 -0.81
N GLY A 30 -6.06 5.69 -1.75
CA GLY A 30 -5.29 6.92 -1.55
C GLY A 30 -3.78 6.75 -1.52
N PHE A 31 -3.24 5.61 -1.96
CA PHE A 31 -1.80 5.43 -2.16
C PHE A 31 -1.34 6.05 -3.48
N ARG A 32 -0.12 6.59 -3.49
CA ARG A 32 0.53 7.14 -4.68
C ARG A 32 1.86 6.43 -4.92
N TRP A 33 2.17 6.15 -6.17
CA TRP A 33 3.47 5.61 -6.54
C TRP A 33 4.58 6.66 -6.31
N SER A 34 5.64 6.27 -5.61
CA SER A 34 6.87 7.05 -5.47
C SER A 34 8.00 6.35 -6.22
N PRO A 35 8.43 6.86 -7.39
CA PRO A 35 9.55 6.28 -8.12
C PRO A 35 10.87 6.38 -7.34
N LYS A 36 11.05 7.43 -6.53
CA LYS A 36 12.25 7.61 -5.68
C LYS A 36 12.38 6.51 -4.63
N ASN A 37 11.26 6.10 -4.03
CA ASN A 37 11.24 5.11 -2.96
C ASN A 37 10.87 3.70 -3.47
N SER A 38 10.65 3.55 -4.79
CA SER A 38 10.10 2.34 -5.42
C SER A 38 8.94 1.72 -4.64
N ALA A 39 8.02 2.56 -4.16
CA ALA A 39 6.97 2.14 -3.25
C ALA A 39 5.66 2.89 -3.47
N TRP A 40 4.56 2.22 -3.15
CA TRP A 40 3.26 2.86 -3.00
C TRP A 40 3.17 3.49 -1.61
N GLN A 41 2.95 4.79 -1.55
CA GLN A 41 3.02 5.52 -0.30
C GLN A 41 1.81 6.43 -0.03
N ARG A 42 1.50 6.62 1.25
CA ARG A 42 0.55 7.63 1.75
C ARG A 42 1.00 8.20 3.08
N MET A 43 0.31 9.23 3.57
CA MET A 43 0.64 9.89 4.84
C MET A 43 0.57 8.93 6.03
N LEU A 44 1.54 9.03 6.94
CA LEU A 44 1.55 8.34 8.21
C LEU A 44 0.63 9.04 9.21
N ASN A 45 -0.64 8.64 9.22
CA ASN A 45 -1.66 9.06 10.19
C ASN A 45 -2.62 7.90 10.46
N ALA A 46 -3.60 8.08 11.36
CA ALA A 46 -4.54 7.03 11.73
C ALA A 46 -5.30 6.43 10.52
N ASN A 47 -5.82 7.30 9.64
CA ASN A 47 -6.46 6.87 8.40
C ASN A 47 -5.48 6.13 7.47
N GLY A 48 -4.23 6.56 7.41
CA GLY A 48 -3.17 5.89 6.66
C GLY A 48 -2.90 4.48 7.12
N ARG A 49 -2.79 4.29 8.44
CA ARG A 49 -2.60 2.96 9.04
C ARG A 49 -3.80 2.06 8.78
N TRP A 50 -5.00 2.60 8.94
CA TRP A 50 -6.23 1.87 8.68
C TRP A 50 -6.30 1.41 7.22
N ALA A 51 -6.07 2.29 6.26
CA ALA A 51 -6.14 1.93 4.85
C ALA A 51 -5.07 0.92 4.43
N ALA A 52 -3.85 1.03 4.97
CA ALA A 52 -2.81 0.05 4.71
C ALA A 52 -3.17 -1.34 5.25
N LYS A 53 -3.71 -1.40 6.48
CA LYS A 53 -4.18 -2.65 7.09
C LYS A 53 -5.34 -3.25 6.31
N ASN A 54 -6.33 -2.43 5.96
CA ASN A 54 -7.52 -2.86 5.22
C ASN A 54 -7.13 -3.43 3.84
N PHE A 55 -6.30 -2.69 3.08
CA PHE A 55 -5.80 -3.14 1.79
C PHE A 55 -5.07 -4.50 1.89
N LEU A 56 -4.19 -4.66 2.88
CA LEU A 56 -3.44 -5.91 3.07
C LEU A 56 -4.32 -7.07 3.53
N ALA A 57 -5.42 -6.81 4.24
CA ALA A 57 -6.38 -7.84 4.60
C ALA A 57 -7.11 -8.35 3.36
N THR A 58 -7.64 -7.45 2.52
CA THR A 58 -8.32 -7.80 1.27
C THR A 58 -7.46 -8.66 0.35
N VAL A 59 -6.20 -8.25 0.11
CA VAL A 59 -5.29 -9.01 -0.77
C VAL A 59 -4.92 -10.38 -0.19
N LYS A 60 -4.86 -10.51 1.14
CA LYS A 60 -4.58 -11.81 1.79
C LYS A 60 -5.74 -12.77 1.66
N ASP A 61 -6.97 -12.28 1.79
CA ASP A 61 -8.16 -13.11 1.66
C ASP A 61 -8.27 -13.67 0.24
N GLU A 62 -8.02 -12.84 -0.79
CA GLU A 62 -7.99 -13.28 -2.20
C GLU A 62 -6.89 -14.32 -2.47
N SER A 63 -5.76 -14.25 -1.77
CA SER A 63 -4.66 -15.22 -1.91
C SER A 63 -4.94 -16.57 -1.21
N ASN A 64 -5.92 -16.63 -0.31
CA ASN A 64 -6.28 -17.83 0.45
C ASN A 64 -7.43 -18.63 -0.19
N GLU A 65 -8.00 -18.13 -1.29
CA GLU A 65 -9.10 -18.73 -2.04
C GLU A 65 -8.65 -19.41 -3.36
N SER A 66 -7.34 -19.65 -3.53
CA SER A 66 -6.73 -20.31 -4.69
C SER A 66 -6.13 -21.68 -4.37
#